data_AF-A0A0F9IA86-F1
#
_entry.id   AF-A0A0F9IA86-F1
#
_cell.length_a   1.000
_cell.length_b   1.000
_cell.length_c   1.000
_cell.angle_alpha   90.00
_cell.angle_beta   90.00
_cell.angle_gamma   90.00
#
_symmetry.space_group_name_H-M   'P 1'
#
loop_
_entity.id
_entity.type
_entity.pdbx_description
1 polymer ?
#
loop_
_entity_poly.entity_id
_entity_poly.type
_entity_poly.pdbx_seq_one_letter_code
_entity_poly.pdbx_strand_id
1 'polypeptide(L)'
;MSKFQLWSRDEYGQGSIHATNEDVSVLIKQAEKLVNDANVDNALTVDDKKRNWESFIVKFVGEEGVDIVYGGKNNSGGHIVYSITDGKVISSQVSDLDQKPEVYLGHLDTIKWVATDSRGNEIDNLDHADLIGKTYYFVKSIS
;
A
#
# COMPACT_ATOMS: atom_id res chain seq x y z
N MET A 1 8.19 13.25 18.45
CA MET A 1 8.21 12.63 17.12
C MET A 1 7.00 11.71 17.03
N SER A 2 6.30 11.71 15.90
CA SER A 2 5.17 10.81 15.69
C SER A 2 5.68 9.37 15.58
N LYS A 3 4.93 8.42 16.13
CA LYS A 3 5.15 7.00 15.89
C LYS A 3 4.18 6.52 14.83
N PHE A 4 4.58 5.50 14.10
CA PHE A 4 3.78 4.92 13.04
C PHE A 4 3.60 3.43 13.28
N GLN A 5 2.47 2.89 12.84
CA GLN A 5 2.19 1.48 12.84
C GLN A 5 1.94 1.00 11.42
N LEU A 6 2.53 -0.13 11.06
CA LEU A 6 2.15 -0.88 9.88
C LEU A 6 0.95 -1.75 10.21
N TRP A 7 -0.15 -1.52 9.51
CA TRP A 7 -1.38 -2.29 9.61
C TRP A 7 -1.62 -3.06 8.31
N SER A 8 -2.34 -4.18 8.42
CA SER A 8 -3.05 -4.78 7.31
C SER A 8 -4.54 -4.81 7.59
N ARG A 9 -5.34 -4.89 6.53
CA ARG A 9 -6.73 -5.29 6.61
C ARG A 9 -6.97 -6.40 5.60
N ASP A 10 -7.52 -7.52 6.06
CA ASP A 10 -7.78 -8.69 5.24
C ASP A 10 -9.11 -8.61 4.48
N GLU A 11 -9.43 -9.67 3.73
CA GLU A 11 -10.65 -9.83 2.95
C GLU A 11 -11.94 -9.83 3.79
N TYR A 12 -11.84 -10.16 5.09
CA TYR A 12 -12.95 -10.12 6.05
C TYR A 12 -13.04 -8.78 6.78
N GLY A 13 -12.16 -7.83 6.44
CA GLY A 13 -12.10 -6.52 7.05
C GLY A 13 -11.45 -6.51 8.43
N GLN A 14 -10.80 -7.59 8.86
CA GLN A 14 -10.08 -7.67 10.13
C GLN A 14 -8.73 -6.95 10.03
N GLY A 15 -8.44 -6.12 11.03
CA GLY A 15 -7.20 -5.35 11.10
C GLY A 15 -6.13 -6.07 11.93
N SER A 16 -4.89 -6.08 11.43
CA SER A 16 -3.73 -6.61 12.17
C SER A 16 -2.59 -5.60 12.20
N ILE A 17 -1.85 -5.54 13.31
CA ILE A 17 -0.65 -4.71 13.47
C ILE A 17 0.58 -5.59 13.24
N HIS A 18 1.46 -5.18 12.32
CA HIS A 18 2.67 -5.92 11.97
C HIS A 18 3.93 -5.34 12.60
N ALA A 19 3.99 -4.01 12.76
CA ALA A 19 5.14 -3.32 13.34
C ALA A 19 4.77 -1.92 13.84
N THR A 20 5.62 -1.39 14.71
CA THR A 20 5.59 0.01 15.14
C THR A 20 6.99 0.59 14.99
N ASN A 21 7.12 1.75 14.34
CA ASN A 21 8.41 2.42 14.12
C ASN A 21 8.22 3.95 14.03
N GLU A 22 9.27 4.72 14.31
CA GLU A 22 9.32 6.17 14.10
C GLU A 22 9.71 6.51 12.66
N ASP A 23 10.50 5.65 12.01
CA ASP A 23 10.86 5.76 10.60
C ASP A 23 9.85 5.02 9.72
N VAL A 24 9.08 5.79 8.94
CA VAL A 24 8.08 5.27 8.01
C VAL A 24 8.71 4.43 6.90
N SER A 25 9.94 4.73 6.49
CA SER A 25 10.65 3.98 5.44
C SER A 25 10.89 2.53 5.85
N VAL A 26 11.13 2.28 7.14
CA VAL A 26 11.27 0.92 7.67
C VAL A 26 9.95 0.15 7.56
N LEU A 27 8.82 0.80 7.85
CA LEU A 27 7.50 0.18 7.74
C LEU A 27 7.11 -0.11 6.29
N ILE A 28 7.42 0.80 5.35
CA ILE A 28 7.16 0.58 3.93
C ILE A 28 7.98 -0.60 3.40
N LYS A 29 9.27 -0.68 3.72
CA LYS A 29 10.12 -1.84 3.34
C LYS A 29 9.58 -3.15 3.91
N GLN A 30 9.07 -3.13 5.14
CA GLN A 30 8.46 -4.32 5.74
C GLN A 30 7.16 -4.70 5.03
N ALA A 31 6.32 -3.74 4.65
CA ALA A 31 5.10 -3.99 3.89
C ALA A 31 5.42 -4.55 2.49
N GLU A 32 6.41 -3.99 1.80
CA GLU A 32 6.89 -4.50 0.51
C GLU A 32 7.35 -5.95 0.60
N LYS A 33 8.07 -6.30 1.68
CA LYS A 33 8.45 -7.68 1.96
C LYS A 33 7.24 -8.57 2.15
N LEU A 34 6.28 -8.18 2.99
CA LEU A 34 5.07 -8.97 3.24
C LEU A 34 4.24 -9.20 1.96
N VAL A 35 4.10 -8.17 1.14
CA VAL A 35 3.43 -8.25 -0.17
C VAL A 35 4.19 -9.19 -1.12
N ASN A 36 5.51 -9.07 -1.17
CA ASN A 36 6.34 -9.94 -2.00
C ASN A 36 6.27 -11.41 -1.54
N ASP A 37 6.41 -11.67 -0.24
CA ASP A 37 6.29 -13.01 0.34
C ASP A 37 4.92 -13.63 0.00
N ALA A 38 3.83 -12.85 0.08
CA ALA A 38 2.49 -13.31 -0.21
C ALA A 38 2.28 -13.63 -1.71
N ASN A 39 2.71 -12.73 -2.61
CA ASN A 39 2.35 -12.83 -4.02
C ASN A 39 3.41 -13.55 -4.88
N VAL A 40 4.68 -13.45 -4.52
CA VAL A 40 5.81 -13.87 -5.37
C VAL A 40 6.41 -15.17 -4.88
N ASP A 41 6.64 -15.29 -3.57
CA ASP A 41 7.33 -16.45 -3.01
C ASP A 41 6.43 -17.69 -2.94
N ASN A 42 5.11 -17.49 -2.83
CA ASN A 42 4.12 -18.56 -2.76
C ASN A 42 3.56 -19.02 -4.12
N ALA A 43 3.85 -18.32 -5.22
CA ALA A 43 3.23 -18.61 -6.51
C ALA A 43 4.08 -19.55 -7.39
N LEU A 44 3.43 -20.62 -7.89
CA LEU A 44 4.07 -21.74 -8.60
C LEU A 44 4.57 -21.38 -10.02
N THR A 45 3.93 -20.42 -10.71
CA THR A 45 4.33 -19.99 -12.06
C THR A 45 4.16 -18.47 -12.28
N VAL A 46 4.87 -17.91 -13.27
CA VAL A 46 4.80 -16.46 -13.61
C VAL A 46 3.41 -16.06 -14.12
N ASP A 47 2.72 -16.95 -14.83
CA ASP A 47 1.36 -16.68 -15.33
C ASP A 47 0.32 -16.75 -14.21
N ASP A 48 0.52 -17.61 -13.20
CA ASP A 48 -0.31 -17.62 -11.99
C ASP A 48 -0.14 -16.33 -11.19
N LYS A 49 1.09 -15.80 -11.09
CA LYS A 49 1.38 -14.52 -10.43
C LYS A 49 0.51 -13.40 -11.01
N LYS A 50 0.43 -13.28 -12.34
CA LYS A 50 -0.34 -12.19 -12.99
C LYS A 50 -1.83 -12.14 -12.64
N ARG A 51 -2.43 -13.24 -12.19
CA ARG A 51 -3.88 -13.32 -11.94
C ARG A 51 -4.26 -13.57 -10.48
N ASN A 52 -3.35 -14.15 -9.69
CA ASN A 52 -3.65 -14.67 -8.35
C ASN A 52 -2.81 -13.98 -7.27
N TRP A 53 -2.74 -12.65 -7.28
CA TRP A 53 -2.19 -11.90 -6.16
C TRP A 53 -3.22 -11.77 -5.04
N GLU A 54 -2.74 -11.79 -3.80
CA GLU A 54 -3.56 -11.85 -2.59
C GLU A 54 -3.48 -10.57 -1.77
N SER A 55 -2.36 -9.86 -1.88
CA SER A 55 -2.12 -8.65 -1.10
C SER A 55 -1.47 -7.52 -1.88
N PHE A 56 -1.57 -6.30 -1.38
CA PHE A 56 -0.95 -5.14 -1.98
C PHE A 56 -0.61 -4.04 -0.97
N ILE A 57 0.25 -3.12 -1.37
CA ILE A 57 0.42 -1.82 -0.72
C ILE A 57 0.25 -0.71 -1.76
N VAL A 58 -0.36 0.40 -1.35
CA VAL A 58 -0.48 1.58 -2.19
C VAL A 58 0.74 2.47 -1.98
N LYS A 59 1.40 2.83 -3.09
CA LYS A 59 2.53 3.74 -3.12
C LYS A 59 2.16 5.01 -3.86
N PHE A 60 2.79 6.10 -3.47
CA PHE A 60 2.72 7.38 -4.18
C PHE A 60 4.13 7.78 -4.54
N VAL A 61 4.30 8.35 -5.73
CA VAL A 61 5.57 8.98 -6.10
C VAL A 61 5.53 10.39 -5.52
N GLY A 62 6.12 10.57 -4.34
CA GLY A 62 6.24 11.87 -3.68
C GLY A 62 7.21 12.81 -4.40
N GLU A 63 7.14 14.10 -4.05
CA GLU A 63 8.17 15.06 -4.39
C GLU A 63 9.43 14.82 -3.53
N GLU A 64 10.61 15.27 -4.00
CA GLU A 64 11.84 15.11 -3.24
C GLU A 64 11.73 15.70 -1.83
N GLY A 65 12.01 14.88 -0.80
CA GLY A 65 11.95 15.29 0.60
C GLY A 65 10.57 15.19 1.27
N VAL A 66 9.55 14.68 0.56
CA VAL A 66 8.22 14.42 1.12
C VAL A 66 7.87 12.94 1.00
N ASP A 67 7.78 12.25 2.13
CA ASP A 67 7.27 10.87 2.15
C ASP A 67 5.74 10.91 2.16
N ILE A 68 5.12 10.35 1.11
CA ILE A 68 3.66 10.18 1.02
C ILE A 68 3.34 8.70 1.21
N VAL A 69 2.64 8.38 2.29
CA VAL A 69 2.28 7.00 2.62
C VAL A 69 0.78 6.81 2.73
N TYR A 70 0.29 5.68 2.25
CA TYR A 70 -1.12 5.36 2.31
C TYR A 70 -1.57 5.09 3.76
N GLY A 71 -2.62 5.80 4.17
CA GLY A 71 -3.15 5.78 5.53
C GLY A 71 -4.36 4.85 5.74
N GLY A 72 -4.79 4.14 4.70
CA GLY A 72 -6.00 3.32 4.72
C GLY A 72 -7.27 4.12 4.43
N LYS A 73 -8.42 3.58 4.85
CA LYS A 73 -9.73 4.26 4.79
C LYS A 73 -10.03 4.93 6.14
N ASN A 74 -10.58 6.14 6.10
CA ASN A 74 -11.12 6.81 7.28
C ASN A 74 -12.53 6.27 7.63
N ASN A 75 -13.15 6.81 8.68
CA ASN A 75 -14.47 6.38 9.13
C ASN A 75 -15.61 6.66 8.14
N SER A 76 -15.42 7.60 7.20
CA SER A 76 -16.38 7.86 6.11
C SER A 76 -16.14 6.99 4.88
N GLY A 77 -15.16 6.09 4.93
CA GLY A 77 -14.78 5.21 3.82
C GLY A 77 -13.84 5.84 2.80
N GLY A 78 -13.48 7.12 2.97
CA GLY A 78 -12.53 7.83 2.10
C GLY A 78 -11.10 7.39 2.33
N HIS A 79 -10.35 7.22 1.23
CA HIS A 79 -8.93 6.87 1.26
C HIS A 79 -8.10 8.06 1.71
N ILE A 80 -7.21 7.85 2.68
CA ILE A 80 -6.33 8.89 3.22
C ILE A 80 -4.86 8.59 2.98
N VAL A 81 -4.04 9.64 3.02
CA VAL A 81 -2.58 9.59 2.99
C VAL A 81 -2.00 10.40 4.13
N TYR A 82 -0.78 10.06 4.53
CA TYR A 82 0.06 10.91 5.37
C TYR A 82 1.20 11.47 4.53
N SER A 83 1.30 12.80 4.47
CA SER A 83 2.48 13.50 3.97
C SER A 83 3.39 13.81 5.14
N ILE A 84 4.65 13.38 5.07
CA ILE A 84 5.62 13.48 6.14
C ILE A 84 6.81 14.30 5.65
N THR A 85 7.08 15.41 6.34
CA THR A 85 8.20 16.32 6.04
C THR A 85 8.78 16.81 7.36
N ASP A 86 10.09 16.62 7.57
CA ASP A 86 10.79 17.02 8.80
C ASP A 86 10.09 16.57 10.10
N GLY A 87 9.54 15.35 10.09
CA GLY A 87 8.82 14.77 11.23
C GLY A 87 7.42 15.34 11.50
N LYS A 88 6.97 16.32 10.70
CA LYS A 88 5.58 16.79 10.70
C LYS A 88 4.73 15.88 9.83
N VAL A 89 3.57 15.48 10.35
CA VAL A 89 2.61 14.60 9.67
C VAL A 89 1.36 15.41 9.31
N ILE A 90 0.97 15.38 8.04
CA ILE A 90 -0.27 15.98 7.54
C ILE A 90 -1.11 14.85 6.94
N SER A 91 -2.39 14.77 7.33
CA SER A 91 -3.35 13.82 6.77
C SER A 91 -4.26 14.52 5.75
N SER A 92 -4.41 13.91 4.58
CA SER A 92 -5.24 14.42 3.47
C SER A 92 -6.01 13.26 2.81
N GLN A 93 -7.06 13.57 2.03
CA GLN A 93 -7.69 12.54 1.19
C GLN A 93 -6.78 12.25 -0.01
N VAL A 94 -6.82 11.00 -0.50
CA VAL A 94 -6.15 10.63 -1.76
C VAL A 94 -6.69 11.45 -2.93
N SER A 95 -8.00 11.80 -2.91
CA SER A 95 -8.62 12.63 -3.94
C SER A 95 -8.07 14.06 -4.03
N ASP A 96 -7.36 14.51 -3.00
CA ASP A 96 -6.78 15.85 -2.92
C ASP A 96 -5.33 15.87 -3.43
N LEU A 97 -4.76 14.70 -3.78
CA LEU A 97 -3.43 14.58 -4.36
C LEU A 97 -3.47 14.69 -5.88
N ASP A 98 -2.49 15.40 -6.44
CA ASP A 98 -2.23 15.38 -7.89
C ASP A 98 -1.53 14.07 -8.33
N GLN A 99 -0.90 13.36 -7.39
CA GLN A 99 -0.19 12.11 -7.64
C GLN A 99 -1.16 10.93 -7.75
N LYS A 100 -0.98 10.12 -8.79
CA LYS A 100 -1.71 8.86 -8.95
C LYS A 100 -1.20 7.81 -7.96
N PRO A 101 -2.10 7.03 -7.33
CA PRO A 101 -1.69 5.88 -6.53
C PRO A 101 -1.17 4.76 -7.44
N GLU A 102 -0.16 4.05 -6.95
CA GLU A 102 0.36 2.83 -7.55
C GLU A 102 0.06 1.65 -6.63
N VAL A 103 -0.70 0.68 -7.12
CA VAL A 103 -1.00 -0.55 -6.38
C VAL A 103 0.15 -1.53 -6.59
N TYR A 104 1.10 -1.55 -5.66
CA TYR A 104 2.29 -2.38 -5.73
C TYR A 104 2.00 -3.80 -5.24
N LEU A 105 2.45 -4.80 -6.02
CA LEU A 105 2.21 -6.22 -5.82
C LEU A 105 3.48 -7.03 -5.54
N GLY A 106 4.68 -6.44 -5.59
CA GLY A 106 5.94 -7.13 -5.35
C GLY A 106 7.00 -6.82 -6.40
N HIS A 107 8.08 -7.62 -6.40
CA HIS A 107 9.08 -7.64 -7.47
C HIS A 107 9.11 -9.02 -8.13
N LEU A 108 8.97 -9.05 -9.45
CA LEU A 108 9.27 -10.23 -10.24
C LEU A 108 10.72 -10.11 -10.70
N ASP A 109 11.60 -10.91 -10.10
CA ASP A 109 13.05 -10.78 -10.22
C ASP A 109 13.55 -9.39 -9.80
N THR A 110 13.76 -8.50 -10.78
CA THR A 110 14.20 -7.11 -10.57
C THR A 110 13.19 -6.07 -11.05
N ILE A 111 12.06 -6.52 -11.61
CA ILE A 111 11.03 -5.66 -12.19
C ILE A 111 9.94 -5.47 -11.15
N LYS A 112 9.69 -4.20 -10.81
CA LYS A 112 8.55 -3.80 -9.99
C LYS A 112 7.25 -4.26 -10.66
N TRP A 113 6.40 -4.93 -9.91
CA TRP A 113 5.12 -5.41 -10.39
C TRP A 113 3.98 -4.65 -9.71
N VAL A 114 3.09 -4.11 -10.55
CA VAL A 114 1.94 -3.30 -10.14
C VAL A 114 0.66 -3.94 -10.66
N ALA A 115 -0.45 -3.66 -9.97
CA ALA A 115 -1.74 -4.22 -10.34
C ALA A 115 -2.25 -3.61 -11.66
N THR A 116 -2.73 -4.48 -12.54
CA THR A 116 -3.33 -4.09 -13.82
C THR A 116 -4.71 -4.72 -13.97
N ASP A 117 -5.61 -4.04 -14.67
CA ASP A 117 -6.94 -4.54 -15.00
C ASP A 117 -6.87 -5.66 -16.07
N SER A 118 -8.02 -6.26 -16.38
CA SER A 118 -8.14 -7.30 -17.43
C SER A 118 -7.67 -6.87 -18.83
N ARG A 119 -7.48 -5.57 -19.08
CA ARG A 119 -7.01 -4.99 -20.34
C ARG A 119 -5.53 -4.62 -20.30
N GLY A 120 -4.87 -4.79 -19.15
CA GLY A 120 -3.46 -4.47 -18.93
C GLY A 120 -3.21 -3.00 -18.54
N ASN A 121 -4.24 -2.22 -18.20
CA ASN A 121 -4.05 -0.86 -17.68
C ASN A 121 -3.75 -0.91 -16.18
N GLU A 122 -2.84 -0.07 -15.70
CA GLU A 122 -2.59 0.04 -14.26
C GLU A 122 -3.84 0.46 -13.50
N ILE A 123 -4.07 -0.18 -12.35
CA ILE A 123 -5.16 0.18 -11.46
C ILE A 123 -4.72 1.38 -10.63
N ASP A 124 -5.26 2.56 -10.95
CA ASP A 124 -5.04 3.83 -10.24
C ASP A 124 -6.26 4.30 -9.43
N ASN A 125 -7.34 3.50 -9.41
CA ASN A 125 -8.51 3.73 -8.56
C ASN A 125 -8.50 2.74 -7.37
N LEU A 126 -8.42 3.26 -6.15
CA LEU A 126 -8.35 2.44 -4.94
C LEU A 126 -9.68 1.75 -4.55
N ASP A 127 -10.78 2.11 -5.22
CA ASP A 127 -12.08 1.42 -5.12
C ASP A 127 -12.33 0.48 -6.31
N HIS A 128 -11.30 0.17 -7.10
CA HIS A 128 -11.44 -0.75 -8.23
C HIS A 128 -11.85 -2.16 -7.78
N ALA A 129 -12.72 -2.81 -8.55
CA ALA A 129 -13.34 -4.08 -8.18
C ALA A 129 -12.31 -5.19 -7.90
N ASP A 130 -11.21 -5.23 -8.66
CA ASP A 130 -10.16 -6.24 -8.50
C ASP A 130 -9.38 -6.11 -7.16
N LEU A 131 -9.47 -4.96 -6.48
CA LEU A 131 -8.88 -4.75 -5.16
C LEU A 131 -9.79 -5.25 -4.02
N ILE A 132 -11.05 -5.53 -4.31
CA ILE A 132 -12.02 -5.98 -3.30
C ILE A 132 -11.67 -7.40 -2.85
N GLY A 133 -11.70 -7.63 -1.54
CA GLY A 133 -11.38 -8.94 -0.96
C GLY A 133 -9.88 -9.26 -0.97
N LYS A 134 -9.02 -8.26 -1.15
CA LYS A 134 -7.56 -8.42 -1.10
C LYS A 134 -7.03 -7.85 0.21
N THR A 135 -5.97 -8.46 0.73
CA THR A 135 -5.31 -7.91 1.91
C THR A 135 -4.53 -6.66 1.53
N TYR A 136 -4.75 -5.54 2.22
CA TYR A 136 -3.99 -4.33 1.94
C TYR A 136 -3.23 -3.84 3.16
N TYR A 137 -2.00 -3.41 2.92
CA TYR A 137 -1.12 -2.83 3.93
C TYR A 137 -1.19 -1.31 3.90
N PHE A 138 -1.19 -0.69 5.08
CA PHE A 138 -1.27 0.75 5.23
C PHE A 138 -0.63 1.21 6.54
N VAL A 139 -0.25 2.48 6.59
CA VAL A 139 0.38 3.09 7.77
C VAL A 139 -0.70 3.79 8.60
N LYS A 140 -0.57 3.76 9.93
CA LYS A 140 -1.32 4.62 10.84
C LYS A 140 -0.36 5.45 11.67
N SER A 141 -0.58 6.76 11.73
CA SER A 141 0.07 7.62 12.71
C SER A 141 -0.54 7.35 14.09
N ILE A 142 0.31 7.11 15.08
CA ILE A 142 -0.07 7.02 16.49
C ILE A 142 0.66 8.12 17.26
N SER A 143 -0.13 9.01 17.86
CA SER A 143 0.32 10.11 18.71
C SER A 143 0.61 9.65 20.12
#